data_AF-A0A2E8R900-F1
#
_entry.id   AF-A0A2E8R900-F1
#
_cell.length_a   1.000
_cell.length_b   1.000
_cell.length_c   1.000
_cell.angle_alpha   90.00
_cell.angle_beta   90.00
_cell.angle_gamma   90.00
#
_symmetry.space_group_name_H-M   'P 1'
#
loop_
_entity.id
_entity.type
_entity.pdbx_description
1 polymer ?
#
loop_
_entity_poly.entity_id
_entity_poly.type
_entity_poly.pdbx_seq_one_letter_code
_entity_poly.pdbx_strand_id
1 'polypeptide(L)'
;LFAVTFGIGYGGETGGFPILNRKYFGHAPMGRAHGFQMLGAGIGMALGGWIGGPIYDILGSYNWALAISVVASFGGALSIVLLENTSRLLIPEWKSAEKAYIESNT
;
A
#
# COMPACT_ATOMS: atom_id res chain seq x y z
N LEU A 1 -25.78 -3.73 0.30
CA LEU A 1 -24.83 -4.56 -0.48
C LEU A 1 -23.44 -3.94 -0.51
N PHE A 2 -23.27 -2.75 -1.10
CA PHE A 2 -21.97 -2.06 -1.20
C PHE A 2 -21.23 -1.92 0.14
N ALA A 3 -21.87 -1.39 1.18
CA ALA A 3 -21.20 -1.17 2.47
C ALA A 3 -20.69 -2.46 3.13
N VAL A 4 -21.39 -3.58 2.94
CA VAL A 4 -20.98 -4.88 3.49
C VAL A 4 -19.78 -5.43 2.73
N THR A 5 -19.83 -5.42 1.39
CA THR A 5 -18.72 -5.89 0.55
C THR A 5 -17.49 -5.00 0.69
N PHE A 6 -17.69 -3.69 0.79
CA PHE A 6 -16.63 -2.71 1.03
C PHE A 6 -16.01 -2.91 2.42
N GLY A 7 -16.83 -3.06 3.47
CA GLY A 7 -16.35 -3.27 4.83
C GLY A 7 -15.49 -4.53 4.99
N ILE A 8 -15.87 -5.63 4.33
CA ILE A 8 -15.08 -6.87 4.33
C ILE A 8 -13.73 -6.66 3.64
N GLY A 9 -13.72 -6.04 2.46
CA GLY A 9 -12.47 -5.77 1.72
C GLY A 9 -11.54 -4.84 2.47
N TYR A 10 -12.06 -3.69 2.91
CA TYR A 10 -11.28 -2.66 3.60
C TYR A 10 -10.75 -3.14 4.96
N GLY A 11 -11.54 -3.91 5.71
CA GLY A 11 -11.12 -4.49 6.99
C GLY A 11 -10.03 -5.57 6.83
N GLY A 12 -10.07 -6.36 5.76
CA GLY A 12 -9.03 -7.35 5.45
C GLY A 12 -7.70 -6.70 5.03
N GLU A 13 -7.77 -5.61 4.26
CA GLU A 13 -6.61 -4.87 3.79
C GLU A 13 -5.85 -4.18 4.94
N THR A 14 -6.55 -3.40 5.77
CA THR A 14 -5.93 -2.62 6.85
C THR A 14 -5.26 -3.51 7.92
N GLY A 15 -5.79 -4.71 8.16
CA GLY A 15 -5.18 -5.69 9.08
C GLY A 15 -3.96 -6.43 8.51
N GLY A 16 -3.83 -6.53 7.18
CA GLY A 16 -2.75 -7.27 6.54
C GLY A 16 -1.40 -6.54 6.55
N PHE A 17 -1.42 -5.21 6.39
CA PHE A 17 -0.20 -4.40 6.30
C PHE A 17 0.73 -4.50 7.53
N PRO A 18 0.25 -4.41 8.79
CA PRO A 18 1.12 -4.54 9.96
C PRO A 18 1.79 -5.90 10.06
N ILE A 19 1.07 -6.97 9.65
CA ILE A 19 1.57 -8.35 9.69
C ILE A 19 2.65 -8.56 8.63
N LEU A 20 2.40 -8.09 7.40
CA LEU A 20 3.38 -8.11 6.31
C LEU A 20 4.62 -7.29 6.66
N ASN A 21 4.45 -6.08 7.19
CA ASN A 21 5.55 -5.21 7.57
C ASN A 21 6.44 -5.87 8.65
N ARG A 22 5.81 -6.50 9.67
CA ARG A 22 6.52 -7.26 10.71
C ARG A 22 7.29 -8.46 10.14
N LYS A 23 6.74 -9.15 9.13
CA LYS A 23 7.42 -10.26 8.45
C LYS A 23 8.57 -9.80 7.54
N TYR A 24 8.46 -8.61 6.93
CA TYR A 24 9.45 -8.10 5.99
C TYR A 24 10.69 -7.47 6.64
N PHE A 25 10.51 -6.64 7.69
CA PHE A 25 11.66 -5.96 8.33
C PHE A 25 11.88 -6.30 9.81
N GLY A 26 11.17 -7.28 10.36
CA GLY A 26 11.44 -7.78 11.72
C GLY A 26 11.39 -6.67 12.77
N HIS A 27 12.53 -6.36 13.39
CA HIS A 27 12.72 -5.33 14.44
C HIS A 27 13.35 -4.02 13.93
N ALA A 28 13.58 -3.88 12.62
CA ALA A 28 14.15 -2.66 12.05
C ALA A 28 13.15 -1.48 12.14
N PRO A 29 13.63 -0.23 12.22
CA PRO A 29 12.77 0.95 12.26
C PRO A 29 11.97 1.13 10.96
N MET A 30 10.69 0.74 11.00
CA MET A 30 9.74 0.75 9.88
C MET A 30 9.22 2.13 9.47
N GLY A 31 9.56 3.18 10.22
CA GLY A 31 8.88 4.47 10.13
C GLY A 31 8.93 5.12 8.74
N ARG A 32 10.05 4.96 8.01
CA ARG A 32 10.20 5.55 6.67
C ARG A 32 9.36 4.83 5.60
N ALA A 33 9.40 3.50 5.57
CA ALA A 33 8.64 2.70 4.62
C ALA A 33 7.11 2.84 4.85
N HIS A 34 6.70 2.80 6.12
CA HIS A 34 5.29 3.00 6.48
C HIS A 34 4.82 4.43 6.18
N GLY A 35 5.67 5.43 6.43
CA GLY A 35 5.39 6.82 6.06
C GLY A 35 5.17 7.00 4.56
N PHE A 36 5.99 6.36 3.72
CA PHE A 36 5.81 6.40 2.27
C PHE A 36 4.52 5.69 1.81
N GLN A 37 4.17 4.56 2.43
CA GLN A 37 2.89 3.88 2.17
C GLN A 37 1.69 4.77 2.53
N MET A 38 1.73 5.42 3.70
CA MET A 38 0.68 6.34 4.14
C MET A 38 0.57 7.57 3.24
N LEU A 39 1.70 8.08 2.74
CA LEU A 39 1.72 9.17 1.76
C LEU A 39 1.04 8.72 0.45
N GLY A 40 1.39 7.54 -0.07
CA GLY A 40 0.75 6.97 -1.25
C GLY A 40 -0.76 6.77 -1.08
N ALA A 41 -1.17 6.24 0.07
CA ALA A 41 -2.59 6.09 0.41
C ALA A 41 -3.31 7.45 0.46
N GLY A 42 -2.69 8.46 1.08
CA GLY A 42 -3.23 9.82 1.15
C GLY A 42 -3.38 10.48 -0.24
N ILE A 43 -2.37 10.32 -1.10
CA ILE A 43 -2.43 10.79 -2.50
C ILE A 43 -3.57 10.08 -3.23
N GLY A 44 -3.71 8.76 -3.07
CA GLY A 44 -4.80 7.99 -3.68
C GLY A 44 -6.19 8.46 -3.23
N MET A 45 -6.38 8.75 -1.94
CA MET A 45 -7.64 9.28 -1.41
C MET A 45 -7.96 10.68 -1.96
N ALA A 46 -6.95 11.56 -2.03
CA ALA A 46 -7.11 12.90 -2.57
C ALA A 46 -7.47 12.87 -4.07
N LEU A 47 -6.75 12.07 -4.86
CA LEU A 47 -7.00 11.91 -6.29
C LEU A 47 -8.34 11.22 -6.55
N GLY A 48 -8.71 10.21 -5.76
CA GLY A 48 -10.00 9.52 -5.90
C GLY A 48 -11.19 10.44 -5.71
N GLY A 49 -11.14 11.31 -4.69
CA GLY A 49 -12.17 12.34 -4.46
C GLY A 49 -12.18 13.42 -5.54
N TRP A 50 -11.00 13.89 -5.96
CA TRP A 50 -10.88 14.96 -6.95
C TRP A 50 -11.29 14.53 -8.36
N ILE A 51 -10.89 13.32 -8.79
CA ILE A 51 -11.18 12.79 -10.14
C ILE A 51 -12.65 12.35 -10.25
N GLY A 52 -13.29 11.93 -9.16
CA GLY A 52 -14.68 11.48 -9.16
C GLY A 52 -15.68 12.57 -9.57
N GLY A 53 -15.42 13.84 -9.26
CA GLY A 53 -16.29 14.97 -9.62
C GLY A 53 -16.31 15.24 -11.14
N PRO A 54 -15.17 15.57 -11.77
CA PRO A 54 -15.09 15.83 -13.20
C PRO A 54 -15.53 14.64 -14.07
N ILE A 55 -15.30 13.40 -13.63
CA ILE A 55 -15.79 12.21 -14.36
C ILE A 55 -17.32 12.20 -14.43
N TYR A 56 -18.00 12.57 -13.34
CA TYR A 56 -19.46 12.65 -13.32
C TYR A 56 -19.97 13.79 -14.20
N ASP A 57 -19.33 14.95 -14.14
CA ASP A 57 -19.73 16.13 -14.91
C ASP A 57 -19.60 15.93 -16.44
N ILE A 58 -18.60 15.15 -16.88
CA ILE A 58 -18.34 14.93 -18.31
C ILE A 58 -19.16 13.75 -18.87
N LEU A 59 -19.31 12.66 -18.11
CA LEU A 59 -19.93 11.41 -18.60
C LEU A 59 -21.37 11.21 -18.14
N GLY A 60 -21.87 12.04 -17.21
CA GLY A 60 -23.22 11.96 -16.65
C GLY A 60 -23.51 10.67 -15.87
N SER A 61 -22.49 9.85 -15.59
CA SER A 61 -22.64 8.55 -14.93
C SER A 61 -21.42 8.17 -14.10
N TYR A 62 -21.65 7.66 -12.89
CA TYR A 62 -20.61 7.13 -12.00
C TYR A 62 -20.07 5.75 -12.43
N ASN A 63 -20.68 5.08 -13.41
CA ASN A 63 -20.25 3.76 -13.85
C ASN A 63 -18.79 3.75 -14.31
N TRP A 64 -18.33 4.83 -14.94
CA TRP A 64 -16.94 4.99 -15.37
C TRP A 64 -15.98 5.21 -14.21
N ALA A 65 -16.37 6.00 -13.21
CA ALA A 65 -15.57 6.17 -11.99
C ALA A 65 -15.41 4.83 -11.24
N LEU A 66 -16.48 4.03 -11.17
CA LEU A 66 -16.45 2.70 -10.58
C LEU A 66 -15.58 1.73 -11.39
N ALA A 67 -15.67 1.75 -12.72
CA ALA A 67 -14.85 0.89 -13.58
C ALA A 67 -13.34 1.20 -13.42
N ILE A 68 -12.96 2.48 -13.38
CA ILE A 68 -11.56 2.90 -13.14
C ILE A 68 -11.09 2.45 -11.75
N SER A 69 -11.95 2.56 -10.73
CA SER A 69 -11.64 2.05 -9.39
C SER A 69 -11.41 0.55 -9.39
N VAL A 70 -12.22 -0.23 -10.10
CA VAL A 70 -12.05 -1.69 -10.22
C VAL A 70 -10.71 -2.02 -10.90
N VAL A 71 -10.38 -1.35 -12.00
CA VAL A 71 -9.10 -1.57 -12.71
C VAL A 71 -7.91 -1.21 -11.82
N ALA A 72 -7.98 -0.11 -11.09
CA ALA A 72 -6.93 0.29 -10.14
C ALA A 72 -6.75 -0.74 -9.02
N SER A 73 -7.85 -1.31 -8.49
CA SER A 73 -7.80 -2.39 -7.50
C SER A 73 -7.14 -3.66 -8.04
N PHE A 74 -7.45 -4.06 -9.28
CA PHE A 74 -6.77 -5.17 -9.93
C PHE A 74 -5.27 -4.90 -10.15
N GLY A 75 -4.91 -3.68 -10.55
CA GLY A 75 -3.51 -3.27 -10.67
C GLY A 75 -2.75 -3.34 -9.33
N GLY A 76 -3.40 -2.90 -8.24
CA GLY A 76 -2.86 -3.04 -6.88
C GLY A 76 -2.68 -4.51 -6.48
N ALA A 77 -3.69 -5.34 -6.70
CA ALA A 77 -3.63 -6.77 -6.43
C ALA A 77 -2.50 -7.46 -7.23
N LEU A 78 -2.37 -7.13 -8.52
CA LEU A 78 -1.29 -7.64 -9.37
C LEU A 78 0.08 -7.18 -8.87
N SER A 79 0.21 -5.94 -8.42
CA SER A 79 1.46 -5.42 -7.84
C SER A 79 1.87 -6.19 -6.59
N ILE A 80 0.93 -6.61 -5.76
CA ILE A 80 1.18 -7.45 -4.58
C ILE A 80 1.59 -8.86 -5.01
N VAL A 81 0.93 -9.44 -6.02
CA VAL A 81 1.27 -10.79 -6.53
C VAL A 81 2.64 -10.82 -7.21
N LEU A 82 3.02 -9.73 -7.89
CA LEU A 82 4.34 -9.56 -8.50
C LEU A 82 5.43 -9.25 -7.48
N LEU A 83 5.07 -8.87 -6.25
CA LEU A 83 6.05 -8.66 -5.18
C LEU A 83 6.70 -10.00 -4.83
N GLU A 84 8.04 -10.01 -4.76
CA GLU A 84 8.83 -11.21 -4.50
C GLU A 84 8.39 -11.90 -3.19
N ASN A 85 8.37 -13.24 -3.19
CA ASN A 85 7.82 -14.04 -2.10
C ASN A 85 8.54 -13.74 -0.76
N THR A 86 7.78 -13.36 0.27
CA THR A 86 8.20 -13.01 1.67
C THR A 86 8.84 -14.18 2.45
N SER A 87 9.32 -15.21 1.76
CA SER A 87 9.97 -16.38 2.35
C SER A 87 11.35 -16.07 2.94
N ARG A 88 11.91 -14.87 2.70
CA ARG A 88 13.15 -14.40 3.32
C ARG A 88 12.97 -13.01 3.94
N LEU A 89 13.44 -12.85 5.18
CA LEU A 89 13.66 -11.54 5.79
C LEU A 89 14.60 -10.75 4.86
N LEU A 90 14.15 -9.60 4.35
CA LEU A 90 14.99 -8.71 3.53
C LEU A 90 16.20 -8.20 4.33
N ILE A 91 16.11 -8.18 5.67
CA ILE A 91 17.17 -7.74 6.57
C ILE A 91 17.23 -8.66 7.81
N PRO A 92 17.86 -9.84 7.74
CA PRO A 92 18.04 -10.72 8.90
C PRO A 92 18.99 -10.10 9.95
N GLU A 93 19.98 -9.33 9.48
CA GLU A 93 21.14 -8.84 10.23
C GLU A 93 21.25 -7.30 10.17
N TRP A 94 20.14 -6.57 10.38
CA TRP A 94 20.12 -5.10 10.26
C TRP A 94 21.13 -4.38 11.17
N LYS A 95 21.42 -4.95 12.35
CA LYS A 95 22.44 -4.43 13.28
C LYS A 95 23.85 -4.52 12.72
N SER A 96 24.15 -5.56 11.95
CA SER A 96 25.47 -5.76 11.34
C SER A 96 25.70 -4.79 10.17
N ALA A 97 24.66 -4.50 9.38
CA ALA A 97 24.70 -3.47 8.34
C ALA A 97 24.81 -2.05 8.89
N GLU A 98 24.10 -1.74 9.99
CA GLU A 98 24.21 -0.45 10.68
C GLU A 98 25.63 -0.22 11.22
N LYS A 99 26.24 -1.26 11.81
CA LYS A 99 27.60 -1.19 12.34
C LYS A 99 28.64 -0.94 11.24
N ALA A 100 28.52 -1.62 10.11
CA ALA A 100 29.39 -1.43 8.95
C ALA A 100 29.25 -0.03 8.31
N TYR A 101 28.03 0.51 8.26
CA TYR A 101 27.80 1.88 7.79
C TYR A 101 28.50 2.90 8.70
N ILE A 102 28.35 2.76 10.02
CA ILE A 102 28.98 3.67 10.98
C ILE A 102 30.51 3.59 10.87
N GLU A 103 31.10 2.38 10.81
CA GLU A 103 32.55 2.20 10.64
C GLU A 103 33.09 2.75 9.31
N SER A 104 32.31 2.74 8.23
CA SER A 104 32.74 3.33 6.94
C SER A 104 32.70 4.86 6.89
N ASN A 105 31.95 5.48 7.82
CA ASN A 105 31.61 6.90 7.79
C ASN A 105 32.12 7.66 9.03
N THR A 106 33.00 7.02 9.82
CA THR A 106 33.74 7.58 10.97
C THR A 106 35.24 7.47 10.69
#